data_AF-A0A7S1SKT3-F1
#
_entry.id   AF-A0A7S1SKT3-F1
#
_cell.length_a   1.000
_cell.length_b   1.000
_cell.length_c   1.000
_cell.angle_alpha   90.00
_cell.angle_beta   90.00
_cell.angle_gamma   90.00
#
_symmetry.space_group_name_H-M   'P 1'
#
loop_
_entity.id
_entity.type
_entity.pdbx_description
1 polymer ?
#
loop_
_entity_poly.entity_id
_entity_poly.type
_entity_poly.pdbx_seq_one_letter_code
_entity_poly.pdbx_strand_id
1 'polypeptide(L)'
;AGSDDPPCGGSVRLLLNLPPPASEAHLLQRQQGQCAGCRAPLQPTARRQSIFLSSLGLKGSGPSGPKRCEYTGQLYCARCCEGSTAVIPARVLHEWDFKRYPVSSLAAEYLASIYDQPMLCVAAVNPGLSARVALLARVHDTRVRACKALRLAQSQGGAGAASAERLLKAAG
;
A
#
# COMPACT_ATOMS: atom_id res chain seq x y z
N ALA A 1 -13.80 22.24 -23.39
CA ALA A 1 -12.52 22.24 -22.66
C ALA A 1 -12.84 22.11 -21.17
N GLY A 2 -12.44 21.08 -20.43
CA GLY A 2 -11.82 19.81 -20.74
C GLY A 2 -12.50 18.75 -19.85
N SER A 3 -12.68 17.56 -20.39
CA SER A 3 -13.17 16.39 -19.64
C SER A 3 -11.97 15.72 -18.99
N ASP A 4 -11.60 16.16 -17.78
CA ASP A 4 -10.66 15.46 -16.92
C ASP A 4 -11.38 14.34 -16.16
N ASP A 5 -11.96 13.39 -16.91
CA ASP A 5 -12.45 12.15 -16.32
C ASP A 5 -11.26 11.19 -16.16
N PRO A 6 -10.93 10.74 -14.94
CA PRO A 6 -9.86 9.76 -14.73
C PRO A 6 -10.24 8.44 -15.45
N PRO A 7 -9.35 7.86 -16.29
CA PRO A 7 -9.73 6.85 -17.27
C PRO A 7 -9.99 5.43 -16.71
N CYS A 8 -10.21 5.27 -15.40
CA CYS A 8 -10.28 3.94 -14.78
C CYS A 8 -11.32 3.89 -13.64
N GLY A 9 -12.57 3.55 -13.95
CA GLY A 9 -13.66 3.36 -12.98
C GLY A 9 -13.53 2.13 -12.08
N GLY A 10 -12.36 1.92 -11.45
CA GLY A 10 -12.14 0.87 -10.47
C GLY A 10 -12.13 1.43 -9.04
N SER A 11 -13.00 0.93 -8.16
CA SER A 11 -12.86 1.22 -6.73
C SER A 11 -11.70 0.39 -6.16
N VAL A 12 -10.62 1.06 -5.75
CA VAL A 12 -9.55 0.41 -5.01
C VAL A 12 -10.04 0.15 -3.59
N ARG A 13 -9.88 -1.10 -3.12
CA ARG A 13 -10.25 -1.52 -1.76
C ARG A 13 -9.01 -1.68 -0.91
N LEU A 14 -9.17 -1.60 0.40
CA LEU A 14 -8.11 -1.88 1.38
C LEU A 14 -7.78 -3.38 1.36
N LEU A 15 -6.55 -3.72 0.96
CA LEU A 15 -6.02 -5.08 0.93
C LEU A 15 -5.04 -5.27 2.09
N LEU A 16 -5.37 -6.18 3.00
CA LEU A 16 -4.55 -6.49 4.18
C LEU A 16 -3.77 -7.81 4.02
N ASN A 17 -4.19 -8.66 3.09
CA ASN A 17 -3.46 -9.88 2.73
C ASN A 17 -2.51 -9.62 1.57
N LEU A 18 -1.29 -10.17 1.65
CA LEU A 18 -0.33 -10.09 0.56
C LEU A 18 -0.80 -10.94 -0.63
N PRO A 19 -0.77 -10.41 -1.86
CA PRO A 19 -1.11 -11.20 -3.04
C PRO A 19 -0.08 -12.32 -3.22
N PRO A 20 -0.51 -13.53 -3.60
CA PRO A 20 0.40 -14.65 -3.80
C PRO A 20 1.43 -14.33 -4.88
N PRO A 21 2.66 -14.86 -4.77
CA PRO A 21 3.65 -14.73 -5.84
C PRO A 21 3.10 -15.41 -7.10
N ALA A 22 3.17 -14.69 -8.22
CA ALA A 22 2.71 -15.18 -9.52
C ALA A 22 3.68 -14.73 -10.60
N SER A 23 3.95 -15.62 -11.57
CA SER A 23 4.78 -15.27 -12.72
C SER A 23 4.06 -14.31 -13.66
N GLU A 24 4.81 -13.49 -14.39
CA GLU A 24 4.25 -12.57 -15.39
C GLU A 24 3.37 -13.31 -16.41
N ALA A 25 3.81 -14.47 -16.89
CA ALA A 25 3.04 -15.29 -17.83
C ALA A 25 1.68 -15.71 -17.26
N HIS A 26 1.64 -16.15 -16.00
CA HIS A 26 0.40 -16.53 -15.33
C HIS A 26 -0.54 -15.31 -15.16
N LEU A 27 0.02 -14.16 -14.79
CA LEU A 27 -0.75 -12.92 -14.66
C LEU A 27 -1.29 -12.42 -16.00
N LEU A 28 -0.49 -12.49 -17.08
CA LEU A 28 -0.93 -12.16 -18.43
C LEU A 28 -2.06 -13.09 -18.87
N GLN A 29 -1.93 -14.39 -18.66
CA GLN A 29 -2.98 -15.37 -18.98
C GLN A 29 -4.29 -15.04 -18.25
N ARG A 30 -4.22 -14.79 -16.93
CA ARG A 30 -5.41 -14.46 -16.12
C ARG A 30 -6.07 -13.14 -16.51
N GLN A 31 -5.27 -12.16 -16.92
CA GLN A 31 -5.77 -10.85 -17.37
C GLN A 31 -6.01 -10.81 -18.88
N GLN A 32 -5.96 -11.95 -19.58
CA GLN A 32 -6.16 -12.05 -21.03
C GLN A 32 -5.25 -11.09 -21.83
N GLY A 33 -4.03 -10.87 -21.32
CA GLY A 33 -3.08 -9.94 -21.91
C GLY A 33 -3.51 -8.48 -21.82
N GLN A 34 -4.34 -8.08 -20.86
CA GLN A 34 -4.83 -6.71 -20.70
C GLN A 34 -4.34 -6.06 -19.40
N CYS A 35 -4.22 -4.73 -19.43
CA CYS A 35 -3.89 -3.91 -18.27
C CYS A 35 -5.04 -3.93 -17.26
N ALA A 36 -4.75 -4.20 -15.99
CA ALA A 36 -5.75 -4.17 -14.93
C ALA A 36 -6.43 -2.80 -14.72
N GLY A 37 -5.74 -1.70 -15.04
CA GLY A 37 -6.29 -0.35 -14.90
C GLY A 37 -7.11 0.08 -16.12
N CYS A 38 -6.46 0.17 -17.28
CA CYS A 38 -7.05 0.76 -18.49
C CYS A 38 -7.48 -0.25 -19.56
N ARG A 39 -7.34 -1.56 -19.30
CA ARG A 39 -7.63 -2.66 -20.24
C ARG A 39 -6.87 -2.66 -21.57
N ALA A 40 -5.95 -1.72 -21.78
CA ALA A 40 -5.07 -1.71 -22.93
C ALA A 40 -4.26 -3.02 -23.01
N PRO A 41 -3.99 -3.53 -24.22
CA PRO A 41 -3.22 -4.76 -24.39
C PRO A 41 -1.80 -4.59 -23.80
N LEU A 42 -1.37 -5.59 -23.05
CA LEU A 42 -0.04 -5.74 -22.51
C LEU A 42 0.78 -6.62 -23.44
N GLN A 43 1.86 -6.06 -23.96
CA GLN A 43 2.88 -6.84 -24.64
C GLN A 43 3.71 -7.56 -23.58
N PRO A 44 3.88 -8.89 -23.60
CA PRO A 44 4.80 -9.57 -22.70
C PRO A 44 6.18 -8.93 -22.78
N THR A 45 6.93 -8.93 -21.68
CA THR A 45 8.37 -8.64 -21.78
C THR A 45 8.99 -9.68 -22.71
N ALA A 46 9.17 -9.34 -23.98
CA ALA A 46 9.81 -10.23 -24.93
C ALA A 46 11.17 -10.60 -24.34
N ARG A 47 11.38 -11.89 -24.03
CA ARG A 47 12.72 -12.41 -23.76
C ARG A 47 13.58 -11.93 -24.91
N ARG A 48 14.59 -11.11 -24.61
CA ARG A 48 15.57 -10.62 -25.59
C ARG A 48 16.21 -11.82 -26.29
N GLN A 49 15.61 -12.30 -27.37
CA GLN A 49 16.20 -13.25 -28.31
C GLN A 49 16.64 -12.54 -29.60
N SER A 50 16.44 -11.23 -29.72
CA SER A 50 17.02 -10.47 -30.83
C SER A 50 18.43 -10.02 -30.50
N ILE A 51 19.37 -10.96 -30.61
CA ILE A 51 20.80 -10.64 -30.74
C ILE A 51 21.04 -9.87 -32.05
N PHE A 52 20.17 -10.07 -33.06
CA PHE A 52 20.29 -9.50 -34.40
C PHE A 52 20.04 -7.99 -34.52
N LEU A 53 19.21 -7.38 -33.65
CA LEU A 53 18.96 -5.92 -33.71
C LEU A 53 19.98 -5.09 -32.92
N SER A 54 20.85 -5.72 -32.12
CA SER A 54 21.88 -5.02 -31.34
C SER A 54 22.98 -4.44 -32.24
N SER A 55 23.23 -5.05 -33.40
CA SER A 55 24.24 -4.61 -34.38
C SER A 55 23.83 -3.36 -35.18
N LEU A 56 22.55 -2.95 -35.13
CA LEU A 56 22.06 -1.76 -35.82
C LEU A 56 22.07 -0.49 -34.94
N GLY A 57 22.61 -0.55 -33.72
CA GLY A 57 22.68 0.62 -32.82
C GLY A 57 21.32 1.16 -32.36
N LEU A 58 20.22 0.55 -32.79
CA LEU A 58 18.87 0.83 -32.34
C LEU A 58 18.69 0.24 -30.95
N LYS A 59 19.12 0.98 -29.92
CA LYS A 59 18.60 0.79 -28.55
C LYS A 59 17.11 1.05 -28.63
N GLY A 60 16.32 0.00 -28.88
CA GLY A 60 14.88 0.08 -28.90
C GLY A 60 14.40 0.69 -27.58
N SER A 61 14.00 1.95 -27.63
CA SER A 61 13.16 2.63 -26.63
C SER A 61 11.73 2.07 -26.71
N GLY A 62 11.62 0.74 -26.79
CA GLY A 62 10.35 0.04 -26.72
C GLY A 62 9.75 0.31 -25.34
N PRO A 63 8.42 0.39 -25.24
CA PRO A 63 7.75 0.59 -23.95
C PRO A 63 8.27 -0.45 -22.97
N SER A 64 8.80 0.02 -21.82
CA SER A 64 9.13 -0.86 -20.70
C SER A 64 7.92 -1.78 -20.49
N GLY A 65 8.16 -3.10 -20.50
CA GLY A 65 7.08 -4.08 -20.43
C GLY A 65 6.16 -3.92 -19.22
N PRO A 66 5.09 -4.72 -19.13
CA PRO A 66 4.09 -4.61 -18.08
C PRO A 66 4.74 -4.67 -16.70
N LYS A 67 4.32 -3.77 -15.82
CA LYS A 67 4.81 -3.72 -14.44
C LYS A 67 3.77 -4.33 -13.52
N ARG A 68 4.23 -5.13 -12.55
CA ARG A 68 3.38 -5.64 -11.47
C ARG A 68 3.20 -4.57 -10.41
N CYS A 69 1.96 -4.29 -10.03
CA CYS A 69 1.63 -3.48 -8.87
C CYS A 69 1.73 -4.36 -7.63
N GLU A 70 2.65 -4.05 -6.71
CA GLU A 70 2.88 -4.86 -5.51
C GLU A 70 1.68 -4.82 -4.54
N TYR A 71 0.86 -3.77 -4.60
CA TYR A 71 -0.35 -3.66 -3.78
C TYR A 71 -1.48 -4.59 -4.25
N THR A 72 -1.78 -4.60 -5.56
CA THR A 72 -2.89 -5.40 -6.12
C THR A 72 -2.47 -6.77 -6.63
N GLY A 73 -1.17 -6.99 -6.87
CA GLY A 73 -0.62 -8.21 -7.46
C GLY A 73 -0.88 -8.37 -8.97
N GLN A 74 -1.43 -7.35 -9.63
CA GLN A 74 -1.85 -7.37 -11.04
C GLN A 74 -0.85 -6.65 -11.97
N LEU A 75 -0.96 -6.86 -13.29
CA LEU A 75 -0.09 -6.21 -14.27
C LEU A 75 -0.73 -4.94 -14.85
N TYR A 76 0.11 -3.93 -15.02
CA TYR A 76 -0.27 -2.61 -15.50
C TYR A 76 0.66 -2.17 -16.62
N CYS A 77 0.13 -1.40 -17.57
CA CYS A 77 0.95 -0.75 -18.59
C CYS A 77 1.81 0.36 -17.97
N ALA A 78 2.84 0.81 -18.69
CA ALA A 78 3.76 1.84 -18.20
C ALA A 78 3.04 3.14 -17.75
N ARG A 79 1.96 3.53 -18.45
CA ARG A 79 1.13 4.71 -18.10
C ARG A 79 0.38 4.54 -16.78
N CYS A 80 -0.14 3.34 -16.49
CA CYS A 80 -0.86 3.09 -15.24
C CYS A 80 0.08 2.80 -14.05
N CYS A 81 1.39 2.66 -14.29
CA CYS A 81 2.42 2.38 -13.30
C CYS A 81 3.64 3.27 -13.57
N GLU A 82 3.39 4.58 -13.61
CA GLU A 82 4.34 5.64 -13.94
C GLU A 82 5.35 5.90 -12.81
N GLY A 83 6.01 4.83 -12.34
CA GLY A 83 7.02 4.94 -11.28
C GLY A 83 6.46 5.27 -9.90
N SER A 84 5.14 5.33 -9.74
CA SER A 84 4.48 5.52 -8.44
C SER A 84 4.91 4.43 -7.45
N THR A 85 5.26 4.85 -6.24
CA THR A 85 5.63 3.94 -5.15
C THR A 85 4.89 4.29 -3.87
N ALA A 86 4.55 3.27 -3.08
CA ALA A 86 3.85 3.44 -1.82
C ALA A 86 4.27 2.38 -0.79
N VAL A 87 4.05 2.69 0.49
CA VAL A 87 4.13 1.69 1.56
C VAL A 87 2.87 0.83 1.50
N ILE A 88 3.03 -0.50 1.58
CA ILE A 88 1.92 -1.44 1.44
C ILE A 88 1.41 -1.86 2.83
N PRO A 89 0.15 -1.56 3.21
CA PRO A 89 -0.38 -1.88 4.53
C PRO A 89 -0.26 -3.35 4.91
N ALA A 90 -0.51 -4.26 3.98
CA ALA A 90 -0.33 -5.70 4.20
C ALA A 90 1.11 -6.06 4.61
N ARG A 91 2.13 -5.46 3.98
CA ARG A 91 3.55 -5.70 4.31
C ARG A 91 3.91 -5.13 5.68
N VAL A 92 3.38 -3.96 6.03
CA VAL A 92 3.56 -3.39 7.37
C VAL A 92 2.99 -4.33 8.45
N LEU A 93 1.78 -4.85 8.24
CA LEU A 93 1.09 -5.67 9.23
C LEU A 93 1.65 -7.09 9.36
N HIS A 94 2.10 -7.71 8.26
CA HIS A 94 2.60 -9.08 8.28
C HIS A 94 4.13 -9.17 8.45
N GLU A 95 4.86 -8.28 7.79
CA GLU A 95 6.33 -8.34 7.64
C GLU A 95 7.04 -7.24 8.44
N TRP A 96 6.30 -6.28 9.02
CA TRP A 96 6.86 -5.07 9.63
C TRP A 96 7.76 -4.27 8.66
N ASP A 97 7.38 -4.25 7.38
CA ASP A 97 8.13 -3.61 6.31
C ASP A 97 7.49 -2.30 5.85
N PHE A 98 8.27 -1.21 5.94
CA PHE A 98 7.87 0.15 5.57
C PHE A 98 8.55 0.63 4.28
N LYS A 99 9.21 -0.26 3.53
CA LYS A 99 9.77 0.09 2.22
C LYS A 99 8.68 0.51 1.25
N ARG A 100 9.05 1.41 0.32
CA ARG A 100 8.20 1.82 -0.78
C ARG A 100 8.34 0.84 -1.94
N TYR A 101 7.21 0.37 -2.44
CA TYR A 101 7.13 -0.61 -3.53
C TYR A 101 6.42 -0.02 -4.74
N PRO A 102 6.73 -0.49 -5.97
CA PRO A 102 6.05 -0.04 -7.17
C PRO A 102 4.57 -0.43 -7.14
N VAL A 103 3.71 0.56 -7.36
CA VAL A 103 2.25 0.40 -7.37
C VAL A 103 1.66 1.13 -8.58
N SER A 104 0.43 0.77 -8.96
CA SER A 104 -0.31 1.53 -9.96
C SER A 104 -0.64 2.94 -9.43
N SER A 105 -0.74 3.93 -10.32
CA SER A 105 -1.04 5.31 -9.92
C SER A 105 -2.34 5.41 -9.12
N LEU A 106 -3.38 4.69 -9.56
CA LEU A 106 -4.65 4.59 -8.84
C LEU A 106 -4.50 4.00 -7.43
N ALA A 107 -3.65 2.98 -7.25
CA ALA A 107 -3.39 2.43 -5.93
C ALA A 107 -2.57 3.39 -5.05
N ALA A 108 -1.63 4.14 -5.63
CA ALA A 108 -0.87 5.16 -4.90
C ALA A 108 -1.78 6.27 -4.38
N GLU A 109 -2.68 6.79 -5.23
CA GLU A 109 -3.67 7.81 -4.86
C GLU A 109 -4.60 7.29 -3.75
N TYR A 110 -5.09 6.06 -3.88
CA TYR A 110 -5.91 5.43 -2.85
C TYR A 110 -5.16 5.32 -1.52
N LEU A 111 -3.95 4.76 -1.53
CA LEU A 111 -3.14 4.58 -0.32
C LEU A 111 -2.80 5.93 0.35
N ALA A 112 -2.58 6.98 -0.44
CA ALA A 112 -2.40 8.33 0.08
C ALA A 112 -3.68 8.86 0.75
N SER A 113 -4.85 8.67 0.15
CA SER A 113 -6.13 9.16 0.71
C SER A 113 -6.51 8.51 2.05
N ILE A 114 -6.04 7.29 2.31
CA ILE A 114 -6.31 6.58 3.57
C ILE A 114 -5.16 6.67 4.58
N TYR A 115 -4.07 7.38 4.27
CA TYR A 115 -2.84 7.35 5.06
C TYR A 115 -3.05 7.75 6.53
N ASP A 116 -3.80 8.84 6.77
CA ASP A 116 -4.10 9.36 8.11
C ASP A 116 -5.44 8.86 8.67
N GLN A 117 -6.12 7.95 7.98
CA GLN A 117 -7.42 7.43 8.41
C GLN A 117 -7.22 6.24 9.38
N PRO A 118 -7.94 6.17 10.52
CA PRO A 118 -7.80 5.11 11.52
C PRO A 118 -8.48 3.79 11.09
N MET A 119 -8.13 3.27 9.92
CA MET A 119 -8.79 2.13 9.26
C MET A 119 -8.23 0.76 9.70
N LEU A 120 -7.08 0.74 10.38
CA LEU A 120 -6.30 -0.48 10.62
C LEU A 120 -6.30 -0.88 12.08
N CYS A 121 -6.90 -2.04 12.37
CA CYS A 121 -6.77 -2.69 13.68
C CYS A 121 -5.65 -3.73 13.65
N VAL A 122 -4.46 -3.36 14.13
CA VAL A 122 -3.27 -4.24 14.11
C VAL A 122 -3.55 -5.58 14.82
N ALA A 123 -4.18 -5.54 16.00
CA ALA A 123 -4.45 -6.73 16.80
C ALA A 123 -5.44 -7.70 16.13
N ALA A 124 -6.35 -7.20 15.28
CA ALA A 124 -7.29 -8.03 14.55
C ALA A 124 -6.63 -8.75 13.36
N VAL A 125 -5.59 -8.15 12.76
CA VAL A 125 -4.90 -8.71 11.58
C VAL A 125 -3.72 -9.58 11.99
N ASN A 126 -2.90 -9.11 12.92
CA ASN A 126 -1.70 -9.80 13.38
C ASN A 126 -1.48 -9.55 14.90
N PRO A 127 -2.15 -10.31 15.77
CA PRO A 127 -2.03 -10.14 17.23
C PRO A 127 -0.61 -10.37 17.75
N GLY A 128 0.19 -11.19 17.06
CA GLY A 128 1.58 -11.47 17.42
C GLY A 128 2.56 -10.32 17.10
N LEU A 129 2.15 -9.31 16.32
CA LEU A 129 3.04 -8.24 15.89
C LEU A 129 3.53 -7.39 17.05
N SER A 130 2.64 -7.04 17.98
CA SER A 130 2.98 -6.24 19.17
C SER A 130 3.98 -6.95 20.08
N ALA A 131 3.90 -8.28 20.19
CA ALA A 131 4.86 -9.06 20.96
C ALA A 131 6.26 -9.08 20.32
N ARG A 132 6.32 -9.05 18.98
CA ARG A 132 7.59 -9.04 18.22
C ARG A 132 8.23 -7.66 18.16
N VAL A 133 7.44 -6.58 18.21
CA VAL A 133 7.92 -5.21 18.01
C VAL A 133 7.72 -4.38 19.28
N ALA A 134 8.79 -4.24 20.07
CA ALA A 134 8.76 -3.53 21.35
C ALA A 134 8.25 -2.08 21.25
N LEU A 135 8.61 -1.35 20.19
CA LEU A 135 8.11 0.02 19.96
C LEU A 135 6.58 0.04 19.81
N LEU A 136 6.02 -0.92 19.07
CA LEU A 136 4.59 -1.02 18.84
C LEU A 136 3.83 -1.37 20.12
N ALA A 137 4.38 -2.28 20.93
CA ALA A 137 3.85 -2.58 22.26
C ALA A 137 3.81 -1.32 23.14
N ARG A 138 4.92 -0.58 23.21
CA ARG A 138 5.00 0.68 24.00
C ARG A 138 3.97 1.73 23.55
N VAL A 139 3.79 1.89 22.24
CA VAL A 139 2.79 2.81 21.67
C VAL A 139 1.37 2.33 22.02
N HIS A 140 1.10 1.03 21.90
CA HIS A 140 -0.19 0.45 22.27
C HIS A 140 -0.52 0.69 23.75
N ASP A 141 0.41 0.39 24.66
CA ASP A 141 0.23 0.59 26.10
C ASP A 141 0.01 2.06 26.45
N THR A 142 0.75 2.96 25.79
CA THR A 142 0.58 4.40 25.96
C THR A 142 -0.81 4.85 25.50
N ARG A 143 -1.30 4.33 24.36
CA ARG A 143 -2.67 4.60 23.89
C ARG A 143 -3.72 4.06 24.86
N VAL A 144 -3.56 2.85 25.38
CA VAL A 144 -4.49 2.26 26.35
C VAL A 144 -4.56 3.11 27.63
N ARG A 145 -3.40 3.51 28.16
CA ARG A 145 -3.32 4.41 29.33
C ARG A 145 -3.98 5.76 29.07
N ALA A 146 -3.69 6.39 27.92
CA ALA A 146 -4.29 7.65 27.53
C ALA A 146 -5.81 7.54 27.39
N CYS A 147 -6.33 6.49 26.72
CA CYS A 147 -7.76 6.23 26.62
C CYS A 147 -8.41 6.05 27.99
N LYS A 148 -7.77 5.34 28.92
CA LYS A 148 -8.27 5.18 30.29
C LYS A 148 -8.32 6.52 31.03
N ALA A 149 -7.26 7.33 30.93
CA ALA A 149 -7.21 8.66 31.55
C ALA A 149 -8.28 9.60 30.97
N LEU A 150 -8.46 9.60 29.65
CA LEU A 150 -9.49 10.40 28.97
C LEU A 150 -10.91 10.00 29.42
N ARG A 151 -11.20 8.70 29.50
CA ARG A 151 -12.51 8.22 29.99
C ARG A 151 -12.77 8.62 31.43
N LEU A 152 -11.76 8.54 32.30
CA LEU A 152 -11.86 9.01 33.68
C LEU A 152 -12.11 10.51 33.75
N ALA A 153 -11.39 11.32 32.96
CA ALA A 153 -11.59 12.76 32.90
C ALA A 153 -12.99 13.14 32.39
N GLN A 154 -13.50 12.44 31.38
CA GLN A 154 -14.86 12.63 30.86
C GLN A 154 -15.93 12.25 31.88
N SER A 155 -15.70 11.21 32.68
CA SER A 155 -16.64 10.79 33.73
C SER A 155 -16.70 11.72 34.94
N GLN A 156 -15.70 12.58 35.15
CA GLN A 156 -15.57 13.42 36.35
C GLN A 156 -15.85 14.91 36.13
N GLY A 157 -16.25 15.35 34.94
CA GLY A 157 -16.41 16.79 34.63
C GLY A 157 -15.10 17.58 34.78
N GLY A 158 -15.18 18.91 34.80
CA GLY A 158 -14.03 19.84 34.68
C GLY A 158 -12.85 19.65 35.66
N ALA A 159 -13.02 18.91 36.77
CA ALA A 159 -11.96 18.54 37.70
C ALA A 159 -11.01 17.43 37.19
N GLY A 160 -11.44 16.66 36.18
CA GLY A 160 -10.70 15.51 35.64
C GLY A 160 -9.52 15.86 34.73
N ALA A 161 -9.52 17.03 34.11
CA ALA A 161 -8.48 17.46 33.16
C ALA A 161 -7.09 17.58 33.82
N ALA A 162 -7.02 18.21 35.00
CA ALA A 162 -5.77 18.37 35.75
C ALA A 162 -5.22 17.04 36.33
N SER A 163 -6.08 16.03 36.49
CA SER A 163 -5.70 14.69 36.92
C SER A 163 -5.21 13.83 35.75
N ALA A 164 -5.87 13.92 34.60
CA ALA A 164 -5.43 13.27 33.37
C ALA A 164 -4.09 13.82 32.86
N GLU A 165 -3.86 15.13 32.94
CA GLU A 165 -2.59 15.76 32.55
C GLU A 165 -1.42 15.32 33.45
N ARG A 166 -1.66 15.14 34.76
CA ARG A 166 -0.67 14.58 35.69
C ARG A 166 -0.32 13.12 35.36
N LEU A 167 -1.31 12.30 34.99
CA LEU A 167 -1.08 10.90 34.60
C LEU A 167 -0.32 10.77 33.27
N LEU A 168 -0.55 11.69 32.33
CA LEU A 168 0.21 11.74 31.07
C LEU A 168 1.66 12.22 31.30
N LYS A 169 1.87 13.21 32.17
CA LYS A 169 3.21 13.71 32.52
C LYS A 169 4.04 12.73 33.34
N ALA A 170 3.42 11.95 34.23
CA ALA A 170 4.09 10.89 35.00
C ALA A 170 4.47 9.66 34.14
N ALA A 171 4.02 9.60 32.89
CA ALA A 171 4.27 8.50 31.97
C ALA A 171 5.44 8.76 30.98
N GLY A 172 6.09 9.93 31.07
CA GLY A 172 7.24 10.35 30.27
C GLY A 172 8.56 10.13 31.01
#